data_AF-A0A6N2EPF3-F1
#
_entry.id   AF-A0A6N2EPF3-F1
#
_cell.length_a   1.000
_cell.length_b   1.000
_cell.length_c   1.000
_cell.angle_alpha   90.00
_cell.angle_beta   90.00
_cell.angle_gamma   90.00
#
_symmetry.space_group_name_H-M   'P 1'
#
loop_
_entity.id
_entity.type
_entity.pdbx_description
1 polymer ?
#
loop_
_entity_poly.entity_id
_entity_poly.type
_entity_poly.pdbx_seq_one_letter_code
_entity_poly.pdbx_strand_id
1 'polypeptide(L)'
;MAESAREEGQTPPAGWSQLTAINTAKMLTIVLLLVLAGVIGVQDMRQVIYLSLHISYCLWWLLEQWLFPERARQLFSERVGVVGFGFALLFIGVLYSLPGLLAFLNPVPISQAAVALALVLFSFGSLINASADAQKTTAKAMGAGLVSDGIWRRVRHVNYLGDLLRYLSFAVVAGNIWAYLVPALVLLIYLQRIGQKETQPASTAASSW
;
A
#
# COMPACT_ATOMS: atom_id res chain seq x y z
N MET A 1 25.60 45.56 -13.33
CA MET A 1 25.04 45.45 -11.97
C MET A 1 23.55 45.67 -12.05
N ALA A 2 22.77 44.59 -12.11
CA ALA A 2 21.34 44.59 -11.83
C ALA A 2 21.12 43.34 -10.98
N GLU A 3 20.71 43.60 -9.75
CA GLU A 3 20.69 42.70 -8.61
C GLU A 3 19.70 41.55 -8.81
N SER A 4 20.13 40.34 -8.49
CA SER A 4 19.27 39.16 -8.45
C SER A 4 18.22 39.37 -7.36
N ALA A 5 16.96 39.55 -7.76
CA ALA A 5 15.83 39.37 -6.85
C ALA A 5 15.81 37.89 -6.43
N ARG A 6 16.37 37.61 -5.24
CA ARG A 6 16.14 36.37 -4.54
C ARG A 6 14.65 36.32 -4.21
N GLU A 7 13.96 35.28 -4.67
CA GLU A 7 12.64 34.93 -4.17
C GLU A 7 12.76 34.63 -2.67
N GLU A 8 12.43 35.64 -1.86
CA GLU A 8 12.30 35.49 -0.41
C GLU A 8 11.04 34.68 -0.09
N GLY A 9 11.25 33.55 0.59
CA GLY A 9 10.50 33.27 1.81
C GLY A 9 9.06 32.80 1.69
N GLN A 10 8.73 31.89 0.77
CA GLN A 10 7.60 30.99 1.05
C GLN A 10 8.04 29.97 2.09
N THR A 11 7.62 30.18 3.34
CA THR A 11 7.71 29.13 4.36
C THR A 11 7.07 27.87 3.79
N PRO A 12 7.77 26.72 3.78
CA PRO A 12 7.18 25.50 3.26
C PRO A 12 5.88 25.24 4.02
N PRO A 13 4.79 24.86 3.33
CA PRO A 13 3.50 24.65 3.97
C PRO A 13 3.67 23.70 5.15
N ALA A 14 3.16 24.10 6.32
CA ALA A 14 3.34 23.38 7.57
C ALA A 14 2.83 21.93 7.46
N GLY A 15 3.64 20.96 7.87
CA GLY A 15 3.30 19.55 7.90
C GLY A 15 4.17 18.65 7.03
N TRP A 16 4.01 17.34 7.22
CA TRP A 16 4.76 16.31 6.50
C TRP A 16 4.07 15.98 5.18
N SER A 17 4.78 15.43 4.22
CA SER A 17 4.11 14.82 3.07
C SER A 17 3.34 13.58 3.52
N GLN A 18 2.23 13.28 2.83
CA GLN A 18 1.50 12.04 3.02
C GLN A 18 2.41 10.82 2.83
N LEU A 19 3.35 10.90 1.88
CA LEU A 19 4.35 9.85 1.66
C LEU A 19 5.20 9.58 2.90
N THR A 20 5.68 10.62 3.59
CA THR A 20 6.46 10.45 4.82
C THR A 20 5.63 9.72 5.87
N ALA A 21 4.36 10.13 6.07
CA ALA A 21 3.48 9.46 7.02
C ALA A 21 3.26 7.98 6.68
N ILE A 22 3.01 7.64 5.41
CA ILE A 22 2.83 6.26 4.97
C ILE A 22 4.13 5.46 5.13
N ASN A 23 5.29 6.00 4.74
CA ASN A 23 6.57 5.33 4.87
C ASN A 23 6.91 5.04 6.34
N THR A 24 6.72 6.02 7.24
CA THR A 24 6.89 5.81 8.67
C THR A 24 5.94 4.75 9.21
N ALA A 25 4.67 4.75 8.75
CA ALA A 25 3.72 3.72 9.14
C ALA A 25 4.12 2.33 8.64
N LYS A 26 4.61 2.18 7.41
CA LYS A 26 5.13 0.90 6.87
C LYS A 26 6.35 0.39 7.65
N MET A 27 7.25 1.29 8.04
CA MET A 27 8.37 0.96 8.92
C MET A 27 7.88 0.50 10.30
N LEU A 28 6.89 1.18 10.87
CA LEU A 28 6.25 0.77 12.12
C LEU A 28 5.63 -0.63 11.99
N THR A 29 4.93 -0.94 10.89
CA THR A 29 4.41 -2.29 10.63
C THR A 29 5.53 -3.32 10.66
N ILE A 30 6.65 -3.09 9.97
CA ILE A 30 7.81 -4.01 9.97
C ILE A 30 8.33 -4.21 11.39
N VAL A 31 8.55 -3.11 12.14
CA VAL A 31 9.04 -3.17 13.52
C VAL A 31 8.09 -3.98 14.41
N LEU A 32 6.78 -3.74 14.33
CA LEU A 32 5.80 -4.49 15.12
C LEU A 32 5.85 -5.99 14.81
N LEU A 33 5.96 -6.38 13.54
CA LEU A 33 6.07 -7.79 13.14
C LEU A 33 7.38 -8.43 13.64
N LEU A 34 8.49 -7.70 13.59
CA LEU A 34 9.78 -8.18 14.13
C LEU A 34 9.75 -8.27 15.67
N VAL A 35 9.04 -7.37 16.35
CA VAL A 35 8.81 -7.46 17.79
C VAL A 35 7.99 -8.71 18.12
N LEU A 36 6.95 -9.05 17.35
CA LEU A 36 6.23 -10.31 17.53
C LEU A 36 7.17 -11.51 17.37
N ALA A 37 8.04 -11.50 16.35
CA ALA A 37 9.04 -12.53 16.15
C ALA A 37 10.03 -12.66 17.32
N GLY A 38 10.46 -11.54 17.90
CA GLY A 38 11.39 -11.53 19.04
C GLY A 38 10.75 -11.89 20.38
N VAL A 39 9.48 -11.53 20.61
CA VAL A 39 8.78 -11.72 21.90
C VAL A 39 8.07 -13.06 21.97
N ILE A 40 7.35 -13.46 20.90
CA ILE A 40 6.58 -14.71 20.84
C ILE A 40 7.43 -15.86 20.27
N GLY A 41 8.38 -15.53 19.40
CA GLY A 41 9.19 -16.51 18.67
C GLY A 41 8.53 -16.97 17.37
N VAL A 42 9.37 -17.45 16.45
CA VAL A 42 8.93 -18.09 15.20
C VAL A 42 8.89 -19.60 15.44
N GLN A 43 7.69 -20.15 15.57
CA GLN A 43 7.49 -21.53 16.03
C GLN A 43 7.22 -22.49 14.86
N ASP A 44 6.59 -22.00 13.79
CA ASP A 44 6.23 -22.81 12.64
C ASP A 44 6.23 -22.03 11.31
N MET A 45 5.81 -22.71 10.24
CA MET A 45 5.80 -22.17 8.89
C MET A 45 4.81 -21.01 8.70
N ARG A 46 3.78 -20.87 9.54
CA ARG A 46 2.81 -19.77 9.47
C ARG A 46 3.51 -18.44 9.70
N GLN A 47 4.31 -18.32 10.76
CA GLN A 47 5.01 -17.07 11.07
C GLN A 47 6.09 -16.77 10.03
N VAL A 48 6.82 -17.79 9.57
CA VAL A 48 7.82 -17.63 8.49
C VAL A 48 7.15 -17.03 7.24
N ILE A 49 6.09 -17.67 6.74
CA ILE A 49 5.38 -17.20 5.55
C ILE A 49 4.79 -15.80 5.81
N TYR A 50 4.16 -15.57 6.96
CA TYR A 50 3.54 -14.29 7.25
C TYR A 50 4.57 -13.14 7.22
N LEU A 51 5.70 -13.32 7.90
CA LEU A 51 6.78 -12.35 7.91
C LEU A 51 7.32 -12.13 6.50
N SER A 52 7.59 -13.21 5.75
CA SER A 52 8.07 -13.10 4.37
C SER A 52 7.12 -12.28 3.49
N LEU A 53 5.82 -12.58 3.48
CA LEU A 53 4.87 -11.88 2.62
C LEU A 53 4.68 -10.42 3.06
N HIS A 54 4.43 -10.18 4.35
CA HIS A 54 4.05 -8.84 4.80
C HIS A 54 5.24 -7.87 4.87
N ILE A 55 6.41 -8.33 5.33
CA ILE A 55 7.63 -7.52 5.34
C ILE A 55 8.10 -7.26 3.92
N SER A 56 8.12 -8.25 3.02
CA SER A 56 8.49 -8.02 1.62
C SER A 56 7.56 -7.03 0.92
N TYR A 57 6.27 -7.04 1.23
CA TYR A 57 5.35 -6.01 0.73
C TYR A 57 5.73 -4.59 1.22
N CYS A 58 6.00 -4.42 2.52
CA CYS A 58 6.40 -3.12 3.06
C CYS A 58 7.77 -2.67 2.51
N LEU A 59 8.73 -3.59 2.36
CA LEU A 59 10.03 -3.29 1.75
C LEU A 59 9.90 -2.93 0.28
N TRP A 60 9.06 -3.64 -0.48
CA TRP A 60 8.78 -3.29 -1.87
C TRP A 60 8.20 -1.89 -1.98
N TRP A 61 7.22 -1.53 -1.14
CA TRP A 61 6.67 -0.17 -1.10
C TRP A 61 7.77 0.89 -0.90
N LEU A 62 8.65 0.68 0.07
CA LEU A 62 9.73 1.63 0.40
C LEU A 62 10.77 1.72 -0.73
N LEU A 63 11.16 0.58 -1.29
CA LEU A 63 12.10 0.50 -2.41
C LEU A 63 11.52 1.16 -3.67
N GLU A 64 10.24 0.97 -3.94
CA GLU A 64 9.55 1.55 -5.09
C GLU A 64 9.60 3.07 -5.09
N GLN A 65 9.57 3.73 -3.92
CA GLN A 65 9.68 5.19 -3.84
C GLN A 65 11.07 5.69 -4.25
N TRP A 66 12.10 4.88 -3.99
CA TRP A 66 13.47 5.17 -4.38
C TRP A 66 13.70 4.89 -5.86
N LEU A 67 13.14 3.80 -6.39
CA LEU A 67 13.24 3.43 -7.81
C LEU A 67 12.43 4.36 -8.73
N PHE A 68 11.27 4.84 -8.28
CA PHE A 68 10.33 5.64 -9.07
C PHE A 68 9.96 6.97 -8.37
N PRO A 69 10.93 7.89 -8.17
CA PRO A 69 10.71 9.09 -7.37
C PRO A 69 9.73 10.09 -8.01
N GLU A 70 9.55 10.06 -9.33
CA GLU A 70 8.59 10.92 -10.03
C GLU A 70 7.14 10.53 -9.73
N ARG A 71 6.87 9.22 -9.69
CA ARG A 71 5.56 8.69 -9.29
C ARG A 71 5.20 9.12 -7.87
N ALA A 72 6.18 9.04 -6.96
CA ALA A 72 6.01 9.43 -5.58
C ALA A 72 5.63 10.92 -5.46
N ARG A 73 6.30 11.78 -6.24
CA ARG A 73 6.01 13.23 -6.32
C ARG A 73 4.62 13.54 -6.89
N GLN A 74 4.14 12.75 -7.85
CA GLN A 74 2.83 12.94 -8.48
C GLN A 74 1.67 12.49 -7.58
N LEU A 75 1.81 11.36 -6.89
CA LEU A 75 0.70 10.73 -6.16
C LEU A 75 0.58 11.15 -4.69
N PHE A 76 1.66 11.61 -4.06
CA PHE A 76 1.71 11.85 -2.61
C PHE A 76 2.18 13.26 -2.27
N SER A 77 1.73 14.25 -3.05
CA SER A 77 2.05 15.68 -2.86
C SER A 77 1.24 16.33 -1.74
N GLU A 78 0.16 15.70 -1.28
CA GLU A 78 -0.67 16.20 -0.19
C GLU A 78 0.12 16.31 1.13
N ARG A 79 -0.12 17.40 1.85
CA ARG A 79 0.46 17.64 3.18
C ARG A 79 -0.48 17.14 4.27
N VAL A 80 0.09 16.51 5.29
CA VAL A 80 -0.64 16.02 6.46
C VAL A 80 -0.12 16.69 7.72
N GLY A 81 -1.06 17.17 8.55
CA GLY A 81 -0.77 17.63 9.91
C GLY A 81 -0.60 16.46 10.89
N VAL A 82 -0.42 16.78 12.18
CA VAL A 82 -0.21 15.81 13.26
C VAL A 82 -1.31 14.74 13.32
N VAL A 83 -2.58 15.15 13.16
CA VAL A 83 -3.73 14.23 13.19
C VAL A 83 -3.67 13.22 12.04
N GLY A 84 -3.42 13.69 10.81
CA GLY A 84 -3.31 12.81 9.63
C GLY A 84 -2.11 11.87 9.72
N PHE A 85 -0.99 12.36 10.25
CA PHE A 85 0.19 11.53 10.52
C PHE A 85 -0.11 10.44 11.55
N GLY A 86 -0.71 10.81 12.69
CA GLY A 86 -1.11 9.87 13.73
C GLY A 86 -2.10 8.82 13.22
N PHE A 87 -3.07 9.23 12.38
CA PHE A 87 -3.98 8.31 11.74
C PHE A 87 -3.25 7.31 10.83
N ALA A 88 -2.26 7.74 10.05
CA ALA A 88 -1.46 6.83 9.23
C ALA A 88 -0.70 5.80 10.08
N LEU A 89 -0.11 6.22 11.21
CA LEU A 89 0.57 5.29 12.12
C LEU A 89 -0.39 4.29 12.76
N LEU A 90 -1.55 4.74 13.23
CA LEU A 90 -2.55 3.87 13.83
C LEU A 90 -3.12 2.89 12.79
N PHE A 91 -3.45 3.37 11.61
CA PHE A 91 -4.16 2.59 10.61
C PHE A 91 -3.22 1.69 9.80
N ILE A 92 -2.20 2.27 9.16
CA ILE A 92 -1.26 1.52 8.33
C ILE A 92 -0.21 0.85 9.20
N GLY A 93 0.27 1.51 10.26
CA GLY A 93 1.28 0.93 11.15
C GLY A 93 0.72 -0.18 12.02
N VAL A 94 -0.27 0.16 12.86
CA VAL A 94 -0.81 -0.77 13.87
C VAL A 94 -1.90 -1.68 13.30
N LEU A 95 -3.00 -1.15 12.78
CA LEU A 95 -4.14 -1.97 12.36
C LEU A 95 -3.77 -2.97 11.25
N TYR A 96 -2.94 -2.59 10.28
CA TYR A 96 -2.52 -3.56 9.25
C TYR A 96 -1.59 -4.64 9.77
N SER A 97 -0.97 -4.48 10.95
CA SER A 97 -0.22 -5.56 11.60
C SER A 97 -1.12 -6.57 12.33
N LEU A 98 -2.43 -6.31 12.47
CA LEU A 98 -3.39 -7.19 13.12
C LEU A 98 -3.38 -8.64 12.57
N PRO A 99 -3.41 -8.91 11.25
CA PRO A 99 -3.34 -10.28 10.76
C PRO A 99 -2.02 -10.96 11.15
N GLY A 100 -0.95 -10.19 11.37
CA GLY A 100 0.34 -10.70 11.84
C GLY A 100 0.30 -11.10 13.29
N LEU A 101 -0.26 -10.25 14.15
CA LEU A 101 -0.54 -10.62 15.54
C LEU A 101 -1.37 -11.91 15.61
N LEU A 102 -2.44 -12.00 14.82
CA LEU A 102 -3.29 -13.18 14.78
C LEU A 102 -2.57 -14.41 14.21
N ALA A 103 -1.65 -14.25 13.25
CA ALA A 103 -0.82 -15.34 12.73
C ALA A 103 0.14 -15.89 13.80
N PHE A 104 0.73 -15.02 14.62
CA PHE A 104 1.61 -15.41 15.72
C PHE A 104 0.87 -16.07 16.88
N LEU A 105 -0.37 -15.67 17.13
CA LEU A 105 -1.20 -16.22 18.20
C LEU A 105 -2.01 -17.46 17.77
N ASN A 106 -1.95 -17.87 16.50
CA ASN A 106 -2.71 -19.01 16.02
C ASN A 106 -1.99 -20.32 16.35
N PRO A 107 -2.52 -21.17 17.26
CA PRO A 107 -1.87 -22.43 17.64
C PRO A 107 -2.08 -23.53 16.59
N VAL A 108 -2.97 -23.32 15.60
CA VAL A 108 -3.28 -24.31 14.58
C VAL A 108 -2.19 -24.25 13.50
N PRO A 109 -1.53 -25.38 13.17
CA PRO A 109 -0.57 -25.42 12.08
C PRO A 109 -1.19 -24.97 10.75
N ILE A 110 -0.43 -24.25 9.93
CA ILE A 110 -0.91 -23.82 8.61
C ILE A 110 -1.07 -25.02 7.67
N SER A 111 -2.20 -25.09 6.97
CA SER A 111 -2.43 -26.16 5.98
C SER A 111 -1.72 -25.86 4.67
N GLN A 112 -1.33 -26.90 3.93
CA GLN A 112 -0.70 -26.75 2.60
C GLN A 112 -1.61 -25.99 1.63
N ALA A 113 -2.94 -26.17 1.72
CA ALA A 113 -3.90 -25.42 0.91
C ALA A 113 -3.89 -23.92 1.23
N ALA A 114 -3.80 -23.55 2.52
CA ALA A 114 -3.70 -22.14 2.91
C ALA A 114 -2.37 -21.52 2.43
N VAL A 115 -1.27 -22.26 2.50
CA VAL A 115 0.02 -21.84 1.92
C VAL A 115 -0.10 -21.59 0.43
N ALA A 116 -0.60 -22.56 -0.33
CA ALA A 116 -0.75 -22.46 -1.78
C ALA A 116 -1.62 -21.26 -2.18
N LEU A 117 -2.78 -21.10 -1.53
CA LEU A 117 -3.69 -19.99 -1.79
C LEU A 117 -3.04 -18.63 -1.46
N ALA A 118 -2.38 -18.51 -0.31
CA ALA A 118 -1.73 -17.26 0.09
C ALA A 118 -0.62 -16.86 -0.90
N LEU A 119 0.21 -17.80 -1.34
CA LEU A 119 1.27 -17.53 -2.30
C LEU A 119 0.69 -17.08 -3.65
N VAL A 120 -0.34 -17.77 -4.17
CA VAL A 120 -1.02 -17.37 -5.41
C VAL A 120 -1.59 -15.96 -5.29
N LEU A 121 -2.34 -15.68 -4.21
CA LEU A 121 -2.93 -14.37 -3.97
C LEU A 121 -1.86 -13.27 -3.89
N PHE A 122 -0.78 -13.51 -3.13
CA PHE A 122 0.29 -12.53 -2.98
C PHE A 122 1.06 -12.29 -4.28
N SER A 123 1.43 -13.36 -4.99
CA SER A 123 2.20 -13.28 -6.23
C SER A 123 1.41 -12.57 -7.33
N PHE A 124 0.17 -13.01 -7.61
CA PHE A 124 -0.66 -12.34 -8.61
C PHE A 124 -1.08 -10.94 -8.18
N GLY A 125 -1.38 -10.73 -6.89
CA GLY A 125 -1.68 -9.40 -6.36
C GLY A 125 -0.53 -8.41 -6.56
N SER A 126 0.70 -8.86 -6.31
CA SER A 126 1.92 -8.06 -6.50
C SER A 126 2.19 -7.78 -7.98
N LEU A 127 2.10 -8.80 -8.84
CA LEU A 127 2.31 -8.64 -10.28
C LEU A 127 1.28 -7.70 -10.90
N ILE A 128 0.00 -7.87 -10.58
CA ILE A 128 -1.08 -7.02 -11.09
C ILE A 128 -0.88 -5.57 -10.65
N ASN A 129 -0.62 -5.33 -9.36
CA ASN A 129 -0.43 -3.99 -8.84
C ASN A 129 0.79 -3.30 -9.47
N ALA A 130 1.95 -3.96 -9.47
CA ALA A 130 3.18 -3.42 -10.03
C ALA A 130 3.08 -3.17 -11.55
N SER A 131 2.52 -4.11 -12.32
CA SER A 131 2.33 -3.93 -13.76
C SER A 131 1.36 -2.80 -14.10
N ALA A 132 0.26 -2.69 -13.35
CA ALA A 132 -0.71 -1.61 -13.52
C ALA A 132 -0.07 -0.24 -13.29
N ASP A 133 0.65 -0.10 -12.18
CA ASP A 133 1.27 1.15 -11.82
C ASP A 133 2.45 1.51 -12.74
N ALA A 134 3.24 0.53 -13.19
CA ALA A 134 4.30 0.74 -14.17
C ALA A 134 3.72 1.23 -15.51
N GLN A 135 2.72 0.53 -16.07
CA GLN A 135 2.08 0.93 -17.33
C GLN A 135 1.48 2.34 -17.21
N LYS A 136 0.78 2.64 -16.11
CA LYS A 136 0.17 3.94 -15.87
C LYS A 136 1.22 5.04 -15.79
N THR A 137 2.26 4.85 -14.98
CA THR A 137 3.30 5.86 -14.77
C THR A 137 4.07 6.14 -16.07
N THR A 138 4.44 5.09 -16.82
CA THR A 138 5.13 5.25 -18.11
C THR A 138 4.25 5.96 -19.13
N ALA A 139 2.97 5.59 -19.26
CA ALA A 139 2.05 6.24 -20.18
C ALA A 139 1.89 7.74 -19.85
N LYS A 140 1.77 8.10 -18.57
CA LYS A 140 1.71 9.51 -18.13
C LYS A 140 2.98 10.28 -18.42
N ALA A 141 4.14 9.69 -18.17
CA ALA A 141 5.43 10.32 -18.51
C ALA A 141 5.55 10.60 -20.02
N MET A 142 4.89 9.79 -20.85
CA MET A 142 4.80 9.98 -22.31
C MET A 142 3.68 10.94 -22.74
N GLY A 143 2.99 11.60 -21.82
CA GLY A 143 1.93 12.56 -22.11
C GLY A 143 0.56 11.94 -22.43
N ALA A 144 0.35 10.65 -22.11
CA ALA A 144 -0.95 10.03 -22.30
C ALA A 144 -2.01 10.62 -21.34
N GLY A 145 -3.25 10.73 -21.85
CA GLY A 145 -4.44 10.97 -21.04
C GLY A 145 -4.85 9.72 -20.25
N LEU A 146 -6.10 9.29 -20.40
CA LEU A 146 -6.60 8.09 -19.73
C LEU A 146 -5.98 6.80 -20.32
N VAL A 147 -5.40 5.96 -19.47
CA VAL A 147 -4.86 4.64 -19.87
C VAL A 147 -6.01 3.64 -19.95
N SER A 148 -6.24 3.06 -21.12
CA SER A 148 -7.41 2.19 -21.40
C SER A 148 -7.05 0.91 -22.17
N ASP A 149 -5.77 0.57 -22.23
CA ASP A 149 -5.23 -0.62 -22.90
C ASP A 149 -4.52 -1.55 -21.90
N GLY A 150 -4.00 -2.68 -22.40
CA GLY A 150 -3.29 -3.65 -21.57
C GLY A 150 -4.09 -4.11 -20.35
N ILE A 151 -3.50 -3.98 -19.16
CA ILE A 151 -4.12 -4.41 -17.90
C ILE A 151 -5.31 -3.52 -17.48
N TRP A 152 -5.37 -2.27 -17.97
CA TRP A 152 -6.43 -1.31 -17.68
C TRP A 152 -7.64 -1.44 -18.63
N ARG A 153 -7.57 -2.28 -19.67
CA ARG A 153 -8.59 -2.40 -20.73
C ARG A 153 -10.00 -2.74 -20.25
N ARG A 154 -10.13 -3.50 -19.15
CA ARG A 154 -11.43 -3.97 -18.63
C ARG A 154 -11.73 -3.52 -17.21
N VAL A 155 -10.70 -3.23 -16.42
CA VAL A 155 -10.84 -2.89 -15.00
C VAL A 155 -10.17 -1.55 -14.76
N ARG A 156 -10.99 -0.54 -14.47
CA ARG A 156 -10.53 0.84 -14.28
C ARG A 156 -9.64 1.02 -13.05
N HIS A 157 -9.80 0.21 -12.01
CA HIS A 157 -9.03 0.28 -10.76
C HIS A 157 -8.28 -1.04 -10.50
N VAL A 158 -7.56 -1.53 -11.51
CA VAL A 158 -6.95 -2.86 -11.45
C VAL A 158 -5.82 -2.97 -10.42
N ASN A 159 -5.17 -1.86 -10.09
CA ASN A 159 -4.18 -1.82 -9.00
C ASN A 159 -4.81 -2.03 -7.61
N TYR A 160 -6.05 -1.57 -7.38
CA TYR A 160 -6.79 -1.83 -6.14
C TYR A 160 -7.12 -3.31 -5.98
N LEU A 161 -7.44 -4.00 -7.08
CA LEU A 161 -7.61 -5.45 -7.07
C LEU A 161 -6.31 -6.14 -6.64
N GLY A 162 -5.18 -5.75 -7.24
CA GLY A 162 -3.87 -6.30 -6.87
C GLY A 162 -3.55 -6.13 -5.38
N ASP A 163 -3.83 -4.94 -4.82
CA ASP A 163 -3.69 -4.67 -3.38
C ASP A 163 -4.58 -5.57 -2.52
N LEU A 164 -5.86 -5.71 -2.86
CA LEU A 164 -6.79 -6.53 -2.10
C LEU A 164 -6.38 -7.99 -2.06
N LEU A 165 -5.85 -8.53 -3.17
CA LEU A 165 -5.30 -9.89 -3.21
C LEU A 165 -4.12 -10.05 -2.23
N ARG A 166 -3.24 -9.05 -2.13
CA ARG A 166 -2.15 -9.06 -1.14
C ARG A 166 -2.68 -9.07 0.29
N TYR A 167 -3.62 -8.19 0.64
CA TYR A 167 -4.19 -8.17 1.99
C TYR A 167 -4.96 -9.45 2.33
N LEU A 168 -5.66 -10.04 1.36
CA LEU A 168 -6.30 -11.35 1.51
C LEU A 168 -5.27 -12.45 1.78
N SER A 169 -4.11 -12.43 1.12
CA SER A 169 -3.04 -13.40 1.40
C SER A 169 -2.62 -13.37 2.87
N PHE A 170 -2.50 -12.19 3.48
CA PHE A 170 -2.14 -12.05 4.90
C PHE A 170 -3.23 -12.63 5.80
N ALA A 171 -4.51 -12.38 5.49
CA ALA A 171 -5.63 -12.93 6.26
C ALA A 171 -5.72 -14.47 6.15
N VAL A 172 -5.45 -15.03 4.98
CA VAL A 172 -5.35 -16.49 4.78
C VAL A 172 -4.24 -17.09 5.63
N VAL A 173 -3.04 -16.49 5.61
CA VAL A 173 -1.92 -16.96 6.44
C VAL A 173 -2.18 -16.74 7.93
N ALA A 174 -2.93 -15.72 8.34
CA ALA A 174 -3.33 -15.55 9.73
C ALA A 174 -4.23 -16.68 10.22
N GLY A 175 -5.05 -17.26 9.34
CA GLY A 175 -5.93 -18.39 9.67
C GLY A 175 -6.96 -18.06 10.76
N ASN A 176 -7.36 -16.79 10.85
CA ASN A 176 -8.29 -16.28 11.84
C ASN A 176 -9.31 -15.36 11.16
N ILE A 177 -10.60 -15.50 11.48
CA ILE A 177 -11.67 -14.72 10.85
C ILE A 177 -11.51 -13.21 11.05
N TRP A 178 -10.98 -12.78 12.19
CA TRP A 178 -10.75 -11.36 12.49
C TRP A 178 -9.66 -10.73 11.63
N ALA A 179 -8.77 -11.55 11.04
CA ALA A 179 -7.76 -11.06 10.12
C ALA A 179 -8.37 -10.48 8.83
N TYR A 180 -9.58 -10.92 8.45
CA TYR A 180 -10.28 -10.43 7.26
C TYR A 180 -10.87 -9.03 7.45
N LEU A 181 -10.87 -8.47 8.67
CA LEU A 181 -11.24 -7.08 8.91
C LEU A 181 -10.37 -6.11 8.11
N VAL A 182 -9.07 -6.38 7.98
CA VAL A 182 -8.14 -5.52 7.23
C VAL A 182 -8.49 -5.46 5.74
N PRO A 183 -8.52 -6.57 4.97
CA PRO A 183 -8.91 -6.52 3.56
C PRO A 183 -10.34 -6.02 3.35
N ALA A 184 -11.28 -6.32 4.25
CA ALA A 184 -12.65 -5.80 4.16
C ALA A 184 -12.69 -4.27 4.30
N LEU A 185 -11.94 -3.72 5.24
CA LEU A 185 -11.86 -2.27 5.44
C LEU A 185 -11.14 -1.57 4.28
N VAL A 186 -10.06 -2.16 3.76
CA VAL A 186 -9.38 -1.68 2.55
C VAL A 186 -10.34 -1.65 1.37
N LEU A 187 -11.17 -2.68 1.21
CA LEU A 187 -12.19 -2.73 0.16
C LEU A 187 -13.18 -1.58 0.30
N LEU A 188 -13.69 -1.30 1.51
CA LEU A 188 -14.61 -0.18 1.74
C LEU A 188 -13.97 1.17 1.39
N ILE A 189 -12.71 1.39 1.78
CA ILE A 189 -11.96 2.60 1.41
C ILE A 189 -11.82 2.71 -0.11
N TYR A 190 -11.54 1.59 -0.79
CA TYR A 190 -11.43 1.57 -2.24
C TYR A 190 -12.76 1.83 -2.93
N LEU A 191 -13.87 1.25 -2.46
CA LEU A 191 -15.21 1.55 -2.99
C LEU A 191 -15.56 3.03 -2.85
N GLN A 192 -15.25 3.66 -1.72
CA GLN A 192 -15.44 5.10 -1.53
C GLN A 192 -14.58 5.91 -2.51
N ARG A 193 -13.30 5.58 -2.66
CA ARG A 193 -12.39 6.25 -3.60
C ARG A 193 -12.81 6.07 -5.06
N ILE A 194 -13.33 4.90 -5.42
CA ILE A 194 -13.90 4.63 -6.74
C ILE A 194 -15.08 5.59 -6.96
N GLY A 195 -16.04 5.65 -6.03
CA GLY A 195 -17.17 6.57 -6.14
C GLY A 195 -16.76 8.02 -6.36
N GLN A 196 -15.77 8.51 -5.60
CA GLN A 196 -15.23 9.86 -5.76
C GLN A 196 -14.58 10.09 -7.13
N LYS A 197 -13.85 9.10 -7.66
CA LYS A 197 -13.14 9.20 -8.95
C LYS A 197 -14.08 9.10 -10.15
N GLU A 198 -15.13 8.30 -10.07
CA GLU A 198 -16.10 8.14 -11.16
C GLU A 198 -17.02 9.36 -11.32
N THR A 199 -17.20 10.17 -10.27
CA THR A 199 -17.97 11.42 -10.33
C THR A 199 -17.20 12.62 -10.88
N GLN A 200 -15.89 12.49 -11.14
CA GLN A 200 -15.08 13.60 -11.66
C GLN A 200 -15.34 13.82 -13.17
N PRO A 201 -15.41 15.08 -13.63
CA PRO A 201 -15.51 15.38 -15.06
C PRO A 201 -14.36 14.75 -15.86
N ALA A 202 -14.62 14.33 -17.10
CA ALA A 202 -13.62 13.65 -17.94
C ALA A 202 -12.32 14.45 -18.13
N SER A 203 -12.41 15.78 -18.13
CA SER A 203 -11.25 16.69 -18.21
C SER A 203 -10.35 16.65 -16.97
N THR A 204 -10.91 16.34 -15.80
CA THR A 204 -10.18 16.18 -14.53
C THR A 204 -9.79 14.72 -14.28
N ALA A 205 -10.54 13.77 -14.84
CA ALA A 205 -10.20 12.35 -14.80
C ALA A 205 -8.90 12.06 -15.57
N ALA A 206 -8.67 12.69 -16.72
CA ALA A 206 -7.45 12.46 -17.49
C ALA A 206 -6.15 12.81 -16.73
N SER A 207 -6.19 13.63 -15.68
CA SER A 207 -5.03 13.93 -14.83
C SER A 207 -4.96 13.08 -13.55
N SER A 208 -6.09 12.55 -13.05
CA SER A 208 -6.14 11.75 -11.81
C SER A 208 -6.02 10.22 -12.05
N TRP A 209 -6.31 9.76 -13.27
CA TRP A 209 -6.35 8.36 -13.66
C TRP A 209 -5.12 7.84 -14.35
#